data_AF-A0A1A9HVY6-F1
#
_entry.id   AF-A0A1A9HVY6-F1
#
_cell.length_a   1.000
_cell.length_b   1.000
_cell.length_c   1.000
_cell.angle_alpha   90.00
_cell.angle_beta   90.00
_cell.angle_gamma   90.00
#
_symmetry.space_group_name_H-M   'P 1'
#
loop_
_entity.id
_entity.type
_entity.pdbx_description
1 polymer ?
#
loop_
_entity_poly.entity_id
_entity_poly.type
_entity_poly.pdbx_seq_one_letter_code
_entity_poly.pdbx_strand_id
1 'polypeptide(L)'
;MVKTDHQIIRSSLHLENQKFGRKPRTIDNQLDFLTSVCTESKIEVIGLDLQPSHYHALAAIQRLLSATNYRGNAEGSYLSRETNTFKFEGIIPRIKFSKAEYLEAYGVKKYKTARNKQEFGGKEALISLEALYHLGNEPHLIVATRKRWNKGEEVVDRYQTFSPILRICEGWEGLTPKENKALDEGPFLNLISTKHKGFIIEPCPIIVDQIDSYFVLKPANMYQEIKLRFPNASKFTYTFLDWIVSTATRKKMSNPNIKEWPDKLEIGFENLSYTLRMNRYITSRNWKKIEIAINRCIEIAIELKWLIRHERIQGKTISKKEVFFLNKGKFQKISTDRTISTNIN
;
A
#
# COMPACT_ATOMS: atom_id res chain seq x y z
N MET A 1 15.31 0.08 -19.07
CA MET A 1 15.83 0.17 -17.68
C MET A 1 15.12 1.33 -17.00
N VAL A 2 14.45 1.09 -15.88
CA VAL A 2 13.69 2.12 -15.14
C VAL A 2 14.64 2.81 -14.16
N LYS A 3 14.95 4.10 -14.37
CA LYS A 3 15.73 4.89 -13.40
C LYS A 3 14.90 5.18 -12.15
N THR A 4 15.35 4.72 -10.98
CA THR A 4 14.59 4.76 -9.72
C THR A 4 14.97 5.94 -8.79
N ASP A 5 15.33 7.10 -9.34
CA ASP A 5 15.76 8.30 -8.59
C ASP A 5 14.61 9.11 -7.95
N HIS A 6 13.40 8.54 -7.89
CA HIS A 6 12.24 9.25 -7.35
C HIS A 6 12.27 9.21 -5.81
N GLN A 7 12.57 10.35 -5.20
CA GLN A 7 12.55 10.52 -3.75
C GLN A 7 11.13 10.48 -3.16
N ILE A 8 10.12 10.83 -3.96
CA ILE A 8 8.71 10.86 -3.59
C ILE A 8 7.92 9.93 -4.52
N ILE A 9 7.04 9.12 -3.94
CA ILE A 9 6.07 8.28 -4.65
C ILE A 9 4.67 8.89 -4.55
N ARG A 10 3.89 8.76 -5.61
CA ARG A 10 2.43 8.94 -5.57
C ARG A 10 1.79 7.61 -5.18
N SER A 11 0.59 7.67 -4.62
CA SER A 11 -0.24 6.49 -4.38
C SER A 11 -1.69 6.89 -4.37
N SER A 12 -2.55 6.17 -5.12
CA SER A 12 -3.97 6.46 -5.12
C SER A 12 -4.53 6.34 -3.70
N LEU A 13 -5.29 7.35 -3.27
CA LEU A 13 -5.95 7.30 -1.97
C LEU A 13 -6.99 6.17 -1.91
N HIS A 14 -7.52 5.71 -3.05
CA HIS A 14 -8.39 4.54 -3.11
C HIS A 14 -7.67 3.28 -2.65
N LEU A 15 -6.44 3.07 -3.12
CA LEU A 15 -5.57 1.97 -2.69
C LEU A 15 -5.18 2.11 -1.21
N GLU A 16 -4.74 3.29 -0.78
CA GLU A 16 -4.34 3.51 0.61
C GLU A 16 -5.49 3.19 1.58
N ASN A 17 -6.72 3.55 1.20
CA ASN A 17 -7.91 3.26 2.00
C ASN A 17 -8.21 1.76 2.14
N GLN A 18 -7.69 0.90 1.26
CA GLN A 18 -7.86 -0.55 1.43
C GLN A 18 -6.98 -1.10 2.55
N LYS A 19 -5.92 -0.40 2.98
CA LYS A 19 -5.01 -0.89 4.03
C LYS A 19 -5.62 -0.80 5.43
N PHE A 20 -6.64 0.03 5.62
CA PHE A 20 -7.25 0.26 6.91
C PHE A 20 -8.39 -0.70 7.19
N GLY A 21 -8.45 -1.23 8.41
CA GLY A 21 -9.60 -2.00 8.86
C GLY A 21 -10.83 -1.11 9.06
N ARG A 22 -12.00 -1.74 9.12
CA ARG A 22 -13.29 -1.07 9.31
C ARG A 22 -13.94 -1.63 10.57
N LYS A 23 -14.48 -0.74 11.41
CA LYS A 23 -15.34 -1.16 12.51
C LYS A 23 -16.60 -1.80 11.91
N PRO A 24 -16.99 -3.03 12.32
CA PRO A 24 -18.26 -3.60 11.91
C PRO A 24 -19.39 -2.63 12.25
N ARG A 25 -20.28 -2.35 11.30
CA ARG A 25 -21.53 -1.66 11.63
C ARG A 25 -22.40 -2.62 12.44
N THR A 26 -23.07 -2.12 13.46
CA THR A 26 -24.02 -2.89 14.27
C THR A 26 -25.12 -3.44 13.35
N ILE A 27 -25.01 -4.73 13.02
CA ILE A 27 -26.01 -5.74 12.65
C ILE A 27 -27.03 -5.35 11.54
N ASP A 28 -26.84 -5.92 10.33
CA ASP A 28 -27.82 -6.78 9.61
C ASP A 28 -27.50 -6.98 8.11
N ASN A 29 -26.94 -5.99 7.39
CA ASN A 29 -26.93 -6.05 5.91
C ASN A 29 -25.57 -6.35 5.22
N GLN A 30 -24.52 -6.73 5.96
CA GLN A 30 -23.24 -7.12 5.34
C GLN A 30 -22.92 -8.61 5.41
N LEU A 31 -23.60 -9.36 6.29
CA LEU A 31 -23.29 -10.76 6.52
C LEU A 31 -23.79 -11.65 5.37
N ASP A 32 -24.97 -11.36 4.80
CA ASP A 32 -25.60 -12.18 3.75
C ASP A 32 -24.86 -12.18 2.39
N PHE A 33 -24.08 -11.15 2.09
CA PHE A 33 -23.25 -11.13 0.87
C PHE A 33 -21.87 -11.76 1.09
N LEU A 34 -21.35 -11.74 2.32
CA LEU A 34 -20.09 -12.39 2.65
C LEU A 34 -20.26 -13.91 2.69
N THR A 35 -21.40 -14.41 3.19
CA THR A 35 -21.65 -15.85 3.36
C THR A 35 -21.81 -16.63 2.05
N SER A 36 -22.28 -16.01 0.97
CA SER A 36 -22.52 -16.72 -0.31
C SER A 36 -21.32 -16.79 -1.25
N VAL A 37 -20.32 -15.91 -1.10
CA VAL A 37 -19.11 -15.86 -1.96
C VAL A 37 -17.84 -16.33 -1.23
N CYS A 38 -17.80 -16.27 0.12
CA CYS A 38 -16.65 -16.71 0.90
C CYS A 38 -16.60 -18.23 1.13
N THR A 39 -17.60 -18.99 0.68
CA THR A 39 -17.59 -20.46 0.78
C THR A 39 -16.53 -21.10 -0.14
N GLU A 40 -16.12 -20.42 -1.22
CA GLU A 40 -15.05 -20.89 -2.12
C GLU A 40 -13.72 -20.15 -1.95
N SER A 41 -13.72 -18.94 -1.36
CA SER A 41 -12.51 -18.14 -1.13
C SER A 41 -12.31 -17.85 0.36
N LYS A 42 -11.15 -18.25 0.91
CA LYS A 42 -10.74 -18.05 2.33
C LYS A 42 -10.47 -16.57 2.70
N ILE A 43 -11.36 -15.65 2.33
CA ILE A 43 -11.18 -14.21 2.55
C ILE A 43 -12.10 -13.76 3.68
N GLU A 44 -11.53 -13.60 4.88
CA GLU A 44 -12.28 -13.21 6.08
C GLU A 44 -12.34 -11.68 6.29
N VAL A 45 -11.65 -10.88 5.46
CA VAL A 45 -11.35 -9.47 5.75
C VAL A 45 -11.54 -8.56 4.52
N ILE A 46 -12.18 -7.41 4.72
CA ILE A 46 -12.29 -6.34 3.70
C ILE A 46 -10.95 -5.59 3.57
N GLY A 47 -10.49 -5.39 2.35
CA GLY A 47 -9.27 -4.66 1.99
C GLY A 47 -7.98 -5.46 2.18
N LEU A 48 -6.86 -4.77 2.30
CA LEU A 48 -5.51 -5.33 2.38
C LEU A 48 -5.03 -5.43 3.83
N ASP A 49 -4.88 -6.65 4.36
CA ASP A 49 -4.22 -6.90 5.65
C ASP A 49 -2.75 -7.29 5.44
N LEU A 50 -1.92 -6.29 5.18
CA LEU A 50 -0.54 -6.48 4.74
C LEU A 50 0.41 -6.80 5.90
N GLN A 51 1.40 -7.66 5.62
CA GLN A 51 2.58 -7.86 6.47
C GLN A 51 3.66 -6.82 6.12
N PRO A 52 4.67 -6.59 6.98
CA PRO A 52 5.73 -5.62 6.69
C PRO A 52 6.39 -5.82 5.33
N SER A 53 6.68 -7.08 4.94
CA SER A 53 7.26 -7.40 3.62
C SER A 53 6.37 -6.97 2.45
N HIS A 54 5.04 -7.12 2.58
CA HIS A 54 4.07 -6.70 1.58
C HIS A 54 3.99 -5.18 1.44
N TYR A 55 4.16 -4.42 2.53
CA TYR A 55 4.26 -2.95 2.46
C TYR A 55 5.45 -2.50 1.61
N HIS A 56 6.63 -3.10 1.82
CA HIS A 56 7.81 -2.82 1.01
C HIS A 56 7.62 -3.25 -0.46
N ALA A 57 7.00 -4.40 -0.70
CA ALA A 57 6.72 -4.87 -2.07
C ALA A 57 5.77 -3.92 -2.82
N LEU A 58 4.66 -3.51 -2.19
CA LEU A 58 3.73 -2.56 -2.80
C LEU A 58 4.41 -1.20 -3.04
N ALA A 59 5.23 -0.73 -2.11
CA ALA A 59 5.99 0.52 -2.27
C ALA A 59 7.00 0.44 -3.43
N ALA A 60 7.66 -0.71 -3.60
CA ALA A 60 8.56 -0.96 -4.72
C ALA A 60 7.83 -0.82 -6.05
N ILE A 61 6.65 -1.42 -6.18
CA ILE A 61 5.81 -1.29 -7.39
C ILE A 61 5.36 0.16 -7.59
N GLN A 62 4.94 0.85 -6.54
CA GLN A 62 4.58 2.27 -6.61
C GLN A 62 5.76 3.15 -7.04
N ARG A 63 6.99 2.84 -6.61
CA ARG A 63 8.22 3.52 -7.02
C ARG A 63 8.52 3.29 -8.50
N LEU A 64 8.40 2.05 -8.97
CA LEU A 64 8.59 1.70 -10.39
C LEU A 64 7.52 2.38 -11.27
N LEU A 65 6.25 2.36 -10.86
CA LEU A 65 5.17 3.07 -11.57
C LEU A 65 5.40 4.59 -11.55
N SER A 66 5.76 5.16 -10.39
CA SER A 66 6.06 6.60 -10.26
C SER A 66 7.22 7.01 -11.18
N ALA A 67 8.23 6.17 -11.35
CA ALA A 67 9.36 6.44 -12.24
C ALA A 67 8.97 6.52 -13.73
N THR A 68 7.81 5.99 -14.10
CA THR A 68 7.22 6.12 -15.44
C THR A 68 6.06 7.12 -15.47
N ASN A 69 5.89 7.90 -14.41
CA ASN A 69 4.72 8.77 -14.21
C ASN A 69 3.38 8.02 -14.42
N TYR A 70 3.31 6.77 -13.96
CA TYR A 70 2.15 5.89 -14.11
C TYR A 70 1.74 5.58 -15.57
N ARG A 71 2.63 5.82 -16.54
CA ARG A 71 2.40 5.45 -17.96
C ARG A 71 2.89 4.05 -18.29
N GLY A 72 3.75 3.46 -17.45
CA GLY A 72 4.40 2.19 -17.73
C GLY A 72 5.54 2.33 -18.74
N ASN A 73 6.16 1.21 -19.07
CA ASN A 73 7.23 1.10 -20.07
C ASN A 73 7.01 -0.08 -21.04
N ALA A 74 5.80 -0.64 -21.02
CA ALA A 74 5.30 -1.66 -21.93
C ALA A 74 3.87 -1.27 -22.34
N GLU A 75 3.36 -1.89 -23.40
CA GLU A 75 2.02 -1.62 -23.91
C GLU A 75 0.95 -1.90 -22.84
N GLY A 76 0.21 -0.85 -22.46
CA GLY A 76 -0.88 -0.92 -21.50
C GLY A 76 -2.15 -1.52 -22.09
N SER A 77 -3.17 -1.70 -21.25
CA SER A 77 -4.50 -2.17 -21.68
C SER A 77 -5.55 -1.10 -21.41
N TYR A 78 -6.37 -0.77 -22.41
CA TYR A 78 -7.53 0.11 -22.19
C TYR A 78 -8.65 -0.68 -21.52
N LEU A 79 -9.20 -0.18 -20.42
CA LEU A 79 -10.39 -0.71 -19.80
C LEU A 79 -11.56 0.25 -20.04
N SER A 80 -12.63 -0.29 -20.64
CA SER A 80 -13.91 0.42 -20.73
C SER A 80 -14.68 0.31 -19.42
N ARG A 81 -15.31 1.40 -19.00
CA ARG A 81 -16.12 1.49 -17.78
C ARG A 81 -17.18 0.40 -17.66
N GLU A 82 -17.77 0.02 -18.79
CA GLU A 82 -18.89 -0.93 -18.86
C GLU A 82 -18.44 -2.37 -18.63
N THR A 83 -17.22 -2.70 -19.02
CA THR A 83 -16.72 -4.08 -19.09
C THR A 83 -15.95 -4.53 -17.84
N ASN A 84 -15.68 -3.63 -16.88
CA ASN A 84 -14.92 -3.97 -15.68
C ASN A 84 -15.68 -3.69 -14.37
N THR A 85 -15.39 -4.51 -13.35
CA THR A 85 -16.02 -4.45 -12.02
C THR A 85 -15.64 -3.20 -11.22
N PHE A 86 -14.49 -2.58 -11.52
CA PHE A 86 -14.01 -1.37 -10.85
C PHE A 86 -14.66 -0.09 -11.37
N LYS A 87 -15.49 -0.19 -12.42
CA LYS A 87 -16.07 0.96 -13.14
C LYS A 87 -14.99 1.98 -13.55
N PHE A 88 -13.77 1.53 -13.76
CA PHE A 88 -12.64 2.36 -14.16
C PHE A 88 -12.69 2.58 -15.67
N GLU A 89 -12.23 3.73 -16.14
CA GLU A 89 -12.10 4.01 -17.56
C GLU A 89 -10.74 4.63 -17.84
N GLY A 90 -10.02 4.05 -18.80
CA GLY A 90 -8.70 4.54 -19.19
C GLY A 90 -7.68 3.42 -19.37
N ILE A 91 -6.42 3.83 -19.50
CA ILE A 91 -5.30 2.92 -19.72
C ILE A 91 -4.79 2.40 -18.38
N ILE A 92 -4.72 1.08 -18.24
CA ILE A 92 -3.96 0.42 -17.19
C ILE A 92 -2.51 0.27 -17.67
N PRO A 93 -1.53 0.90 -17.00
CA PRO A 93 -0.15 0.85 -17.43
C PRO A 93 0.44 -0.53 -17.20
N ARG A 94 1.35 -0.96 -18.06
CA ARG A 94 2.19 -2.15 -17.80
C ARG A 94 3.63 -1.74 -17.56
N ILE A 95 4.24 -2.34 -16.55
CA ILE A 95 5.65 -2.11 -16.22
C ILE A 95 6.45 -3.39 -16.28
N LYS A 96 7.45 -3.39 -17.15
CA LYS A 96 8.47 -4.42 -17.31
C LYS A 96 9.72 -4.04 -16.51
N PHE A 97 10.20 -4.97 -15.70
CA PHE A 97 11.43 -4.78 -14.92
C PHE A 97 12.14 -6.10 -14.66
N SER A 98 13.46 -6.03 -14.50
CA SER A 98 14.29 -7.15 -14.07
C SER A 98 14.17 -7.41 -12.57
N LYS A 99 14.56 -8.60 -12.14
CA LYS A 99 14.69 -8.94 -10.72
C LYS A 99 15.57 -7.93 -9.96
N ALA A 100 16.68 -7.50 -10.54
CA ALA A 100 17.58 -6.54 -9.89
C ALA A 100 16.91 -5.17 -9.67
N GLU A 101 16.17 -4.66 -10.66
CA GLU A 101 15.39 -3.42 -10.53
C GLU A 101 14.32 -3.53 -9.43
N TYR A 102 13.65 -4.67 -9.31
CA TYR A 102 12.69 -4.91 -8.23
C TYR A 102 13.35 -4.93 -6.85
N LEU A 103 14.43 -5.70 -6.68
CA LEU A 103 15.15 -5.80 -5.40
C LEU A 103 15.70 -4.45 -4.94
N GLU A 104 16.15 -3.62 -5.87
CA GLU A 104 16.60 -2.26 -5.61
C GLU A 104 15.44 -1.32 -5.27
N ALA A 105 14.30 -1.43 -5.97
CA ALA A 105 13.08 -0.69 -5.65
C ALA A 105 12.53 -1.06 -4.25
N TYR A 106 12.57 -2.34 -3.90
CA TYR A 106 12.23 -2.88 -2.58
C TYR A 106 13.22 -2.45 -1.49
N GLY A 107 14.46 -2.15 -1.87
CA GLY A 107 15.55 -1.72 -0.99
C GLY A 107 16.20 -2.89 -0.23
N VAL A 108 16.40 -4.02 -0.91
CA VAL A 108 17.21 -5.15 -0.42
C VAL A 108 18.67 -4.73 -0.33
N LYS A 109 19.34 -5.08 0.78
CA LYS A 109 20.75 -4.71 0.98
C LYS A 109 21.67 -5.49 0.05
N LYS A 110 22.66 -4.79 -0.50
CA LYS A 110 23.79 -5.39 -1.22
C LYS A 110 24.96 -5.57 -0.25
N TYR A 111 25.66 -6.69 -0.38
CA TYR A 111 26.85 -7.02 0.39
C TYR A 111 28.00 -7.29 -0.57
N LYS A 112 29.22 -6.91 -0.16
CA LYS A 112 30.43 -7.19 -0.92
C LYS A 112 30.82 -8.65 -0.71
N THR A 113 30.83 -9.44 -1.78
CA THR A 113 31.23 -10.85 -1.73
C THR A 113 32.76 -11.00 -1.75
N ALA A 114 33.26 -12.20 -1.44
CA ALA A 114 34.69 -12.53 -1.54
C ALA A 114 35.29 -12.27 -2.94
N ARG A 115 34.44 -12.17 -3.97
CA ARG A 115 34.81 -11.86 -5.36
C ARG A 115 34.77 -10.36 -5.67
N ASN A 116 34.71 -9.50 -4.65
CA ASN A 116 34.58 -8.04 -4.76
C ASN A 116 33.32 -7.56 -5.53
N LYS A 117 32.29 -8.39 -5.65
CA LYS A 117 31.02 -8.03 -6.30
C LYS A 117 29.98 -7.62 -5.26
N GLN A 118 29.12 -6.66 -5.62
CA GLN A 118 27.98 -6.25 -4.80
C GLN A 118 26.79 -7.14 -5.15
N GLU A 119 26.39 -8.01 -4.24
CA GLU A 119 25.29 -8.97 -4.45
C GLU A 119 24.20 -8.77 -3.41
N PHE A 120 22.94 -8.97 -3.80
CA PHE A 120 21.79 -8.85 -2.91
C PHE A 120 21.79 -9.98 -1.87
N GLY A 121 21.41 -9.67 -0.63
CA GLY A 121 21.26 -10.68 0.42
C GLY A 121 20.21 -11.74 0.05
N GLY A 122 20.61 -13.00 -0.05
CA GLY A 122 19.75 -14.08 -0.56
C GLY A 122 18.43 -14.27 0.18
N LYS A 123 18.46 -14.29 1.52
CA LYS A 123 17.25 -14.45 2.36
C LYS A 123 16.26 -13.29 2.19
N GLU A 124 16.78 -12.07 2.17
CA GLU A 124 15.95 -10.86 2.02
C GLU A 124 15.37 -10.76 0.61
N ALA A 125 16.16 -11.12 -0.41
CA ALA A 125 15.69 -11.20 -1.78
C ALA A 125 14.54 -12.20 -1.94
N LEU A 126 14.66 -13.40 -1.32
CA LEU A 126 13.58 -14.39 -1.33
C LEU A 126 12.29 -13.85 -0.70
N ILE A 127 12.38 -13.27 0.50
CA ILE A 127 11.23 -12.67 1.20
C ILE A 127 10.58 -11.56 0.36
N SER A 128 11.38 -10.74 -0.33
CA SER A 128 10.84 -9.68 -1.19
C SER A 128 10.07 -10.23 -2.38
N LEU A 129 10.59 -11.28 -3.03
CA LEU A 129 9.95 -11.89 -4.18
C LEU A 129 8.67 -12.62 -3.75
N GLU A 130 8.71 -13.39 -2.67
CA GLU A 130 7.52 -14.02 -2.09
C GLU A 130 6.42 -12.99 -1.83
N ALA A 131 6.77 -11.84 -1.23
CA ALA A 131 5.84 -10.75 -1.02
C ALA A 131 5.27 -10.17 -2.33
N LEU A 132 6.05 -10.07 -3.40
CA LEU A 132 5.56 -9.65 -4.71
C LEU A 132 4.50 -10.62 -5.25
N TYR A 133 4.78 -11.92 -5.18
CA TYR A 133 3.86 -12.96 -5.64
C TYR A 133 2.56 -12.98 -4.85
N HIS A 134 2.61 -12.82 -3.53
CA HIS A 134 1.39 -12.72 -2.73
C HIS A 134 0.51 -11.56 -3.21
N LEU A 135 1.08 -10.39 -3.49
CA LEU A 135 0.32 -9.26 -4.06
C LEU A 135 -0.28 -9.55 -5.45
N GLY A 136 0.32 -10.47 -6.21
CA GLY A 136 -0.12 -10.87 -7.54
C GLY A 136 -1.12 -12.03 -7.59
N ASN A 137 -1.18 -12.86 -6.54
CA ASN A 137 -1.94 -14.11 -6.56
C ASN A 137 -2.99 -14.21 -5.45
N GLU A 138 -2.82 -13.51 -4.33
CA GLU A 138 -3.82 -13.53 -3.25
C GLU A 138 -4.96 -12.55 -3.56
N PRO A 139 -6.20 -13.04 -3.75
CA PRO A 139 -7.34 -12.16 -3.96
C PRO A 139 -7.70 -11.43 -2.66
N HIS A 140 -8.07 -10.16 -2.80
CA HIS A 140 -8.59 -9.35 -1.71
C HIS A 140 -10.01 -8.87 -2.04
N LEU A 141 -10.86 -8.75 -1.01
CA LEU A 141 -12.14 -8.08 -1.13
C LEU A 141 -11.93 -6.56 -1.18
N ILE A 142 -11.94 -6.00 -2.38
CA ILE A 142 -11.74 -4.57 -2.63
C ILE A 142 -13.09 -3.87 -2.60
N VAL A 143 -13.20 -2.82 -1.78
CA VAL A 143 -14.41 -1.99 -1.68
C VAL A 143 -14.03 -0.51 -1.66
N ALA A 144 -14.48 0.24 -2.66
CA ALA A 144 -14.26 1.68 -2.72
C ALA A 144 -15.45 2.42 -3.34
N THR A 145 -15.46 3.74 -3.13
CA THR A 145 -16.52 4.63 -3.57
C THR A 145 -15.94 5.86 -4.24
N ARG A 146 -16.55 6.30 -5.33
CA ARG A 146 -16.26 7.58 -5.99
C ARG A 146 -17.46 8.49 -5.85
N LYS A 147 -17.20 9.73 -5.41
CA LYS A 147 -18.19 10.80 -5.44
C LYS A 147 -18.09 11.48 -6.80
N ARG A 148 -19.22 11.70 -7.45
CA ARG A 148 -19.32 12.48 -8.68
C ARG A 148 -20.55 13.37 -8.63
N TRP A 149 -20.52 14.45 -9.39
CA TRP A 149 -21.67 15.32 -9.55
C TRP A 149 -22.39 14.93 -10.83
N ASN A 150 -23.71 14.76 -10.76
CA ASN A 150 -24.55 14.49 -11.91
C ASN A 150 -25.76 15.42 -11.84
N LYS A 151 -25.92 16.29 -12.83
CA LYS A 151 -27.03 17.27 -12.90
C LYS A 151 -27.25 18.06 -11.59
N GLY A 152 -26.17 18.46 -10.92
CA GLY A 152 -26.22 19.24 -9.68
C GLY A 152 -26.42 18.42 -8.40
N GLU A 153 -26.61 17.10 -8.49
CA GLU A 153 -26.69 16.21 -7.33
C GLU A 153 -25.37 15.45 -7.13
N GLU A 154 -24.96 15.31 -5.87
CA GLU A 154 -23.84 14.43 -5.50
C GLU A 154 -24.33 12.98 -5.54
N VAL A 155 -23.77 12.19 -6.47
CA VAL A 155 -24.02 10.75 -6.57
C VAL A 155 -22.75 9.97 -6.24
N VAL A 156 -22.94 8.78 -5.66
CA VAL A 156 -21.84 7.93 -5.20
C VAL A 156 -21.82 6.64 -6.00
N ASP A 157 -20.76 6.44 -6.79
CA ASP A 157 -20.48 5.17 -7.42
C ASP A 157 -19.77 4.27 -6.39
N ARG A 158 -20.28 3.05 -6.17
CA ARG A 158 -19.63 2.05 -5.33
C ARG A 158 -19.23 0.85 -6.18
N TYR A 159 -18.02 0.36 -5.99
CA TYR A 159 -17.60 -0.92 -6.55
C TYR A 159 -17.08 -1.86 -5.46
N GLN A 160 -17.36 -3.13 -5.66
CA GLN A 160 -17.00 -4.22 -4.77
C GLN A 160 -16.63 -5.43 -5.63
N THR A 161 -15.42 -5.95 -5.43
CA THR A 161 -14.90 -7.05 -6.26
C THR A 161 -13.81 -7.81 -5.52
N PHE A 162 -13.59 -9.06 -5.93
CA PHE A 162 -12.48 -9.89 -5.47
C PHE A 162 -11.39 -9.87 -6.54
N SER A 163 -10.20 -9.41 -6.17
CA SER A 163 -9.10 -9.29 -7.12
C SER A 163 -7.76 -9.23 -6.39
N PRO A 164 -6.69 -9.83 -6.93
CA PRO A 164 -5.34 -9.48 -6.50
C PRO A 164 -5.06 -8.02 -6.82
N ILE A 165 -4.09 -7.41 -6.14
CA ILE A 165 -3.75 -6.01 -6.40
C ILE A 165 -2.83 -5.83 -7.61
N LEU A 166 -2.19 -6.91 -8.07
CA LEU A 166 -1.35 -6.94 -9.26
C LEU A 166 -1.72 -8.16 -10.10
N ARG A 167 -1.52 -8.07 -11.42
CA ARG A 167 -1.36 -9.22 -12.30
C ARG A 167 0.10 -9.29 -12.70
N ILE A 168 0.73 -10.44 -12.49
CA ILE A 168 2.14 -10.67 -12.78
C ILE A 168 2.24 -11.63 -13.96
N CYS A 169 2.98 -11.22 -14.97
CA CYS A 169 3.37 -12.06 -16.10
C CYS A 169 4.89 -12.24 -16.07
N GLU A 170 5.33 -13.47 -16.28
CA GLU A 170 6.73 -13.86 -16.20
C GLU A 170 7.13 -14.67 -17.43
N GLY A 171 8.42 -14.65 -17.74
CA GLY A 171 8.96 -15.41 -18.86
C GLY A 171 10.33 -15.98 -18.53
N TRP A 172 10.56 -17.20 -19.00
CA TRP A 172 11.84 -17.89 -18.97
C TRP A 172 12.26 -18.24 -20.39
N GLU A 173 13.56 -18.28 -20.64
CA GLU A 173 14.11 -18.65 -21.94
C GLU A 173 15.21 -19.71 -21.77
N GLY A 174 15.21 -20.73 -22.64
CA GLY A 174 16.25 -21.77 -22.65
C GLY A 174 16.17 -22.74 -21.47
N LEU A 175 14.98 -23.04 -20.96
CA LEU A 175 14.77 -24.05 -19.92
C LEU A 175 15.05 -25.46 -20.45
N THR A 176 15.74 -26.27 -19.65
CA THR A 176 15.80 -27.73 -19.85
C THR A 176 14.47 -28.37 -19.43
N PRO A 177 14.16 -29.59 -19.88
CA PRO A 177 12.94 -30.29 -19.46
C PRO A 177 12.81 -30.43 -17.93
N LYS A 178 13.94 -30.65 -17.22
CA LYS A 178 13.96 -30.74 -15.76
C LYS A 178 13.66 -29.40 -15.10
N GLU A 179 14.24 -28.31 -15.59
CA GLU A 179 13.97 -26.96 -15.06
C GLU A 179 12.53 -26.53 -15.34
N ASN A 180 11.97 -26.87 -16.51
CA ASN A 180 10.58 -26.58 -16.85
C ASN A 180 9.62 -27.31 -15.90
N LYS A 181 9.84 -28.61 -15.67
CA LYS A 181 9.03 -29.40 -14.74
C LYS A 181 9.13 -28.87 -13.30
N ALA A 182 10.30 -28.39 -12.89
CA ALA A 182 10.48 -27.81 -11.57
C ALA A 182 9.73 -26.46 -11.39
N LEU A 183 9.32 -25.78 -12.46
CA LEU A 183 8.46 -24.60 -12.36
C LEU A 183 7.01 -24.96 -11.99
N ASP A 184 6.54 -26.13 -12.42
CA ASP A 184 5.20 -26.63 -12.10
C ASP A 184 5.07 -26.99 -10.60
N GLU A 185 6.16 -27.44 -9.98
CA GLU A 185 6.20 -27.86 -8.57
C GLU A 185 6.17 -26.67 -7.59
N GLY A 186 6.46 -25.46 -8.06
CA GLY A 186 6.26 -24.24 -7.29
C GLY A 186 7.02 -23.04 -7.86
N PRO A 187 6.35 -21.89 -8.11
CA PRO A 187 6.97 -20.73 -8.74
C PRO A 187 8.12 -20.13 -7.90
N PHE A 188 8.12 -20.37 -6.59
CA PHE A 188 9.03 -19.74 -5.64
C PHE A 188 10.46 -20.29 -5.65
N LEU A 189 10.63 -21.60 -5.92
CA LEU A 189 11.92 -22.29 -5.72
C LEU A 189 12.95 -21.94 -6.81
N ASN A 190 12.49 -21.49 -7.98
CA ASN A 190 13.34 -21.24 -9.15
C ASN A 190 13.49 -19.76 -9.54
N LEU A 191 13.00 -18.84 -8.71
CA LEU A 191 13.15 -17.38 -8.84
C LEU A 191 14.59 -16.86 -8.78
N ILE A 192 15.55 -17.74 -8.52
CA ILE A 192 16.98 -17.46 -8.50
C ILE A 192 17.66 -17.92 -9.80
N SER A 193 16.92 -18.55 -10.71
CA SER A 193 17.46 -18.94 -12.02
C SER A 193 17.88 -17.72 -12.84
N THR A 194 19.08 -17.80 -13.41
CA THR A 194 19.60 -16.82 -14.38
C THR A 194 18.81 -16.79 -15.69
N LYS A 195 17.91 -17.76 -15.91
CA LYS A 195 17.06 -17.88 -17.10
C LYS A 195 15.75 -17.08 -17.00
N HIS A 196 15.42 -16.54 -15.83
CA HIS A 196 14.27 -15.65 -15.63
C HIS A 196 14.54 -14.29 -16.30
N LYS A 197 13.61 -13.82 -17.15
CA LYS A 197 13.79 -12.60 -17.97
C LYS A 197 13.22 -11.34 -17.34
N GLY A 198 12.74 -11.43 -16.11
CA GLY A 198 12.07 -10.34 -15.40
C GLY A 198 10.56 -10.49 -15.42
N PHE A 199 9.90 -9.45 -14.96
CA PHE A 199 8.47 -9.40 -14.69
C PHE A 199 7.82 -8.35 -15.58
N ILE A 200 6.58 -8.60 -15.99
CA ILE A 200 5.65 -7.59 -16.47
C ILE A 200 4.50 -7.54 -15.49
N ILE A 201 4.22 -6.36 -14.95
CA ILE A 201 3.12 -6.16 -14.02
C ILE A 201 2.07 -5.25 -14.62
N GLU A 202 0.82 -5.68 -14.50
CA GLU A 202 -0.38 -4.90 -14.76
C GLU A 202 -1.06 -4.64 -13.40
N PRO A 203 -1.12 -3.39 -12.91
CA PRO A 203 -1.70 -3.09 -11.61
C PRO A 203 -3.23 -3.18 -11.66
N CYS A 204 -3.83 -3.59 -10.55
CA CYS A 204 -5.27 -3.47 -10.35
C CYS A 204 -5.71 -2.01 -10.53
N PRO A 205 -6.88 -1.73 -11.15
CA PRO A 205 -7.34 -0.36 -11.39
C PRO A 205 -7.28 0.55 -10.17
N ILE A 206 -7.53 0.03 -8.96
CA ILE A 206 -7.49 0.82 -7.72
C ILE A 206 -6.13 1.48 -7.41
N ILE A 207 -5.03 0.96 -7.98
CA ILE A 207 -3.68 1.53 -7.82
C ILE A 207 -3.51 2.82 -8.62
N VAL A 208 -4.14 2.89 -9.80
CA VAL A 208 -3.97 3.97 -10.78
C VAL A 208 -5.21 4.88 -10.89
N ASP A 209 -6.33 4.45 -10.32
CA ASP A 209 -7.58 5.18 -10.31
C ASP A 209 -7.42 6.54 -9.61
N GLN A 210 -7.80 7.58 -10.33
CA GLN A 210 -7.66 8.99 -9.91
C GLN A 210 -6.26 9.35 -9.41
N ILE A 211 -5.20 8.70 -9.93
CA ILE A 211 -3.82 8.93 -9.46
C ILE A 211 -3.34 10.38 -9.62
N ASP A 212 -3.97 11.15 -10.51
CA ASP A 212 -3.65 12.57 -10.74
C ASP A 212 -4.47 13.55 -9.89
N SER A 213 -5.58 13.10 -9.30
CA SER A 213 -6.52 13.98 -8.57
C SER A 213 -6.82 13.54 -7.14
N TYR A 214 -6.77 12.25 -6.82
CA TYR A 214 -7.08 11.67 -5.52
C TYR A 214 -5.99 10.70 -5.06
N PHE A 215 -4.83 11.27 -4.72
CA PHE A 215 -3.61 10.54 -4.35
C PHE A 215 -2.94 11.17 -3.12
N VAL A 216 -1.99 10.43 -2.56
CA VAL A 216 -1.08 10.87 -1.51
C VAL A 216 0.37 10.83 -1.97
N LEU A 217 1.18 11.76 -1.44
CA LEU A 217 2.62 11.79 -1.64
C LEU A 217 3.32 11.23 -0.40
N LYS A 218 4.29 10.35 -0.64
CA LYS A 218 5.08 9.71 0.42
C LYS A 218 6.55 9.66 0.03
N PRO A 219 7.50 9.78 0.97
CA PRO A 219 8.89 9.48 0.69
C PRO A 219 9.04 8.03 0.20
N ALA A 220 9.80 7.80 -0.85
CA ALA A 220 10.02 6.46 -1.42
C ALA A 220 10.67 5.50 -0.43
N ASN A 221 11.44 6.03 0.52
CA ASN A 221 12.13 5.28 1.57
C ASN A 221 11.35 5.20 2.89
N MET A 222 10.08 5.62 2.95
CA MET A 222 9.31 5.69 4.20
C MET A 222 9.32 4.38 5.00
N TYR A 223 9.08 3.25 4.33
CA TYR A 223 9.10 1.94 4.99
C TYR A 223 10.53 1.45 5.28
N GLN A 224 11.50 1.81 4.43
CA GLN A 224 12.92 1.53 4.67
C GLN A 224 13.40 2.20 5.97
N GLU A 225 12.95 3.42 6.23
CA GLU A 225 13.27 4.14 7.46
C GLU A 225 12.76 3.38 8.70
N ILE A 226 11.53 2.84 8.64
CA ILE A 226 10.97 1.99 9.71
C ILE A 226 11.84 0.75 9.89
N LYS A 227 12.12 0.02 8.82
CA LYS A 227 12.89 -1.23 8.86
C LYS A 227 14.30 -1.05 9.41
N LEU A 228 14.96 0.06 9.08
CA LEU A 228 16.33 0.33 9.50
C LEU A 228 16.41 0.82 10.96
N ARG A 229 15.51 1.72 11.37
CA ARG A 229 15.53 2.31 12.72
C ARG A 229 14.77 1.49 13.75
N PHE A 230 13.77 0.72 13.30
CA PHE A 230 12.85 -0.07 14.12
C PHE A 230 12.63 -1.46 13.50
N PRO A 231 13.65 -2.33 13.46
CA PRO A 231 13.59 -3.62 12.77
C PRO A 231 12.49 -4.56 13.28
N ASN A 232 12.04 -4.38 14.53
CA ASN A 232 10.97 -5.17 15.16
C ASN A 232 9.61 -4.44 15.16
N ALA A 233 9.44 -3.40 14.34
CA ALA A 233 8.16 -2.70 14.22
C ALA A 233 7.06 -3.66 13.75
N SER A 234 5.92 -3.62 14.43
CA SER A 234 4.78 -4.46 14.06
C SER A 234 4.12 -3.96 12.77
N LYS A 235 3.32 -4.82 12.11
CA LYS A 235 2.52 -4.40 10.95
C LYS A 235 1.63 -3.18 11.24
N PHE A 236 1.19 -3.03 12.50
CA PHE A 236 0.38 -1.90 12.94
C PHE A 236 1.09 -0.55 12.78
N THR A 237 2.42 -0.52 12.91
CA THR A 237 3.22 0.70 12.71
C THR A 237 3.15 1.18 11.26
N TYR A 238 3.22 0.25 10.31
CA TYR A 238 3.10 0.55 8.87
C TYR A 238 1.70 1.08 8.55
N THR A 239 0.66 0.37 9.02
CA THR A 239 -0.74 0.78 8.85
C THR A 239 -1.01 2.15 9.49
N PHE A 240 -0.44 2.42 10.68
CA PHE A 240 -0.63 3.67 11.40
C PHE A 240 -0.02 4.86 10.67
N LEU A 241 1.19 4.71 10.14
CA LEU A 241 1.84 5.77 9.36
C LEU A 241 1.09 6.04 8.05
N ASP A 242 0.68 5.00 7.32
CA ASP A 242 -0.17 5.18 6.13
C ASP A 242 -1.50 5.88 6.48
N TRP A 243 -2.08 5.57 7.65
CA TRP A 243 -3.31 6.21 8.12
C TRP A 243 -3.09 7.70 8.42
N ILE A 244 -2.01 8.07 9.13
CA ILE A 244 -1.67 9.48 9.39
C ILE A 244 -1.56 10.23 8.06
N VAL A 245 -0.74 9.71 7.15
CA VAL A 245 -0.40 10.38 5.89
C VAL A 245 -1.60 10.51 4.97
N SER A 246 -2.39 9.44 4.84
CA SER A 246 -3.60 9.44 4.01
C SER A 246 -4.70 10.33 4.61
N THR A 247 -4.87 10.33 5.94
CA THR A 247 -5.89 11.14 6.61
C THR A 247 -5.55 12.63 6.57
N ALA A 248 -4.28 13.00 6.79
CA ALA A 248 -3.82 14.37 6.66
C ALA A 248 -4.06 14.89 5.23
N THR A 249 -3.74 14.06 4.23
CA THR A 249 -3.94 14.40 2.81
C THR A 249 -5.41 14.60 2.48
N ARG A 250 -6.29 13.69 2.90
CA ARG A 250 -7.73 13.87 2.71
C ARG A 250 -8.25 15.15 3.35
N LYS A 251 -7.86 15.43 4.60
CA LYS A 251 -8.28 16.66 5.29
C LYS A 251 -7.84 17.92 4.54
N LYS A 252 -6.60 17.94 4.03
CA LYS A 252 -6.10 19.03 3.19
C LYS A 252 -6.91 19.18 1.89
N MET A 253 -7.26 18.06 1.26
CA MET A 253 -8.04 18.07 0.01
C MET A 253 -9.51 18.46 0.21
N SER A 254 -10.11 18.13 1.36
CA SER A 254 -11.51 18.44 1.65
C SER A 254 -11.77 19.92 1.96
N ASN A 255 -10.74 20.74 2.17
CA ASN A 255 -10.89 22.16 2.38
C ASN A 255 -10.36 22.95 1.17
N PRO A 256 -11.20 23.28 0.18
CA PRO A 256 -10.76 23.94 -1.05
C PRO A 256 -10.22 25.37 -0.80
N ASN A 257 -10.64 26.01 0.29
CA ASN A 257 -10.26 27.38 0.63
C ASN A 257 -8.93 27.45 1.40
N ILE A 258 -8.55 26.37 2.11
CA ILE A 258 -7.34 26.31 2.92
C ILE A 258 -6.50 25.13 2.43
N LYS A 259 -5.55 25.40 1.54
CA LYS A 259 -4.58 24.40 1.02
C LYS A 259 -3.47 24.06 2.03
N GLU A 260 -3.71 24.25 3.32
CA GLU A 260 -2.76 23.95 4.37
C GLU A 260 -2.91 22.53 4.91
N TRP A 261 -1.82 22.00 5.44
CA TRP A 261 -1.85 20.75 6.18
C TRP A 261 -2.55 20.95 7.54
N PRO A 262 -3.36 19.98 8.02
CA PRO A 262 -4.06 20.12 9.29
C PRO A 262 -3.06 20.12 10.46
N ASP A 263 -3.36 20.87 11.52
CA ASP A 263 -2.55 20.88 12.76
C ASP A 263 -2.60 19.53 13.49
N LYS A 264 -3.77 18.91 13.49
CA LYS A 264 -4.02 17.69 14.24
C LYS A 264 -4.99 16.73 13.58
N LEU A 265 -4.79 15.45 13.88
CA LEU A 265 -5.72 14.37 13.56
C LEU A 265 -6.35 13.86 14.86
N GLU A 266 -7.63 13.51 14.80
CA GLU A 266 -8.38 13.05 15.96
C GLU A 266 -9.13 11.78 15.60
N ILE A 267 -9.11 10.79 16.50
CA ILE A 267 -9.82 9.51 16.32
C ILE A 267 -10.12 8.89 17.69
N GLY A 268 -11.25 8.20 17.82
CA GLY A 268 -11.53 7.40 19.02
C GLY A 268 -10.58 6.21 19.12
N PHE A 269 -10.14 5.87 20.33
CA PHE A 269 -9.20 4.77 20.58
C PHE A 269 -9.67 3.43 19.99
N GLU A 270 -10.96 3.13 20.15
CA GLU A 270 -11.57 1.92 19.60
C GLU A 270 -11.55 1.95 18.06
N ASN A 271 -11.94 3.07 17.45
CA ASN A 271 -11.92 3.23 16.00
C ASN A 271 -10.51 3.13 15.42
N LEU A 272 -9.51 3.66 16.13
CA LEU A 272 -8.10 3.48 15.77
C LEU A 272 -7.70 2.00 15.82
N SER A 273 -8.13 1.27 16.84
CA SER A 273 -7.87 -0.17 16.97
C SER A 273 -8.41 -0.96 15.78
N TYR A 274 -9.64 -0.67 15.34
CA TYR A 274 -10.21 -1.25 14.12
C TYR A 274 -9.47 -0.81 12.86
N THR A 275 -9.12 0.48 12.76
CA THR A 275 -8.34 1.04 11.63
C THR A 275 -7.01 0.30 11.46
N LEU A 276 -6.35 -0.02 12.57
CA LEU A 276 -5.09 -0.77 12.60
C LEU A 276 -5.28 -2.30 12.46
N ARG A 277 -6.49 -2.79 12.19
CA ARG A 277 -6.79 -4.22 12.00
C ARG A 277 -6.44 -5.07 13.22
N MET A 278 -6.61 -4.54 14.43
CA MET A 278 -6.36 -5.27 15.69
C MET A 278 -7.51 -6.22 16.08
N ASN A 279 -8.28 -6.73 15.11
CA ASN A 279 -9.52 -7.49 15.30
C ASN A 279 -9.36 -8.65 16.29
N ARG A 280 -8.27 -9.44 16.18
CA ARG A 280 -7.99 -10.55 17.10
C ARG A 280 -7.92 -10.08 18.56
N TYR A 281 -7.26 -8.95 18.83
CA TYR A 281 -7.17 -8.40 20.19
C TYR A 281 -8.49 -7.79 20.65
N ILE A 282 -9.26 -7.19 19.73
CA ILE A 282 -10.58 -6.64 20.04
C ILE A 282 -11.53 -7.77 20.44
N THR A 283 -11.61 -8.84 19.65
CA THR A 283 -12.47 -10.01 19.93
C THR A 283 -12.07 -10.70 21.22
N SER A 284 -10.77 -10.84 21.49
CA SER A 284 -10.26 -11.38 22.76
C SER A 284 -10.25 -10.35 23.91
N ARG A 285 -10.83 -9.17 23.72
CA ARG A 285 -10.93 -8.07 24.71
C ARG A 285 -9.60 -7.67 25.35
N ASN A 286 -8.49 -7.83 24.62
CA ASN A 286 -7.14 -7.61 25.11
C ASN A 286 -6.69 -6.14 24.96
N TRP A 287 -7.47 -5.23 25.53
CA TRP A 287 -7.31 -3.78 25.37
C TRP A 287 -5.96 -3.24 25.86
N LYS A 288 -5.36 -3.86 26.88
CA LYS A 288 -4.01 -3.50 27.35
C LYS A 288 -2.95 -3.75 26.27
N LYS A 289 -3.02 -4.88 25.55
CA LYS A 289 -2.09 -5.16 24.44
C LYS A 289 -2.30 -4.20 23.27
N ILE A 290 -3.55 -3.84 22.98
CA ILE A 290 -3.90 -2.81 21.99
C ILE A 290 -3.26 -1.47 22.37
N GLU A 291 -3.43 -1.02 23.61
CA GLU A 291 -2.88 0.25 24.10
C GLU A 291 -1.35 0.28 24.00
N ILE A 292 -0.67 -0.79 24.41
CA ILE A 292 0.79 -0.93 24.28
C ILE A 292 1.21 -0.86 22.80
N ALA A 293 0.53 -1.58 21.90
CA ALA A 293 0.86 -1.58 20.48
C ALA A 293 0.64 -0.20 19.83
N ILE A 294 -0.45 0.49 20.16
CA ILE A 294 -0.75 1.84 19.68
C ILE A 294 0.28 2.84 20.20
N ASN A 295 0.61 2.81 21.49
CA ASN A 295 1.64 3.68 22.07
C ASN A 295 2.98 3.49 21.36
N ARG A 296 3.37 2.25 21.05
CA ARG A 296 4.59 1.98 20.28
C ARG A 296 4.54 2.57 18.87
N CYS A 297 3.39 2.51 18.19
CA CYS A 297 3.22 3.13 16.88
C CYS A 297 3.35 4.66 16.95
N ILE A 298 2.85 5.28 18.03
CA ILE A 298 2.93 6.73 18.28
C ILE A 298 4.38 7.16 18.52
N GLU A 299 5.10 6.47 19.40
CA GLU A 299 6.52 6.71 19.66
C GLU A 299 7.33 6.71 18.35
N ILE A 300 7.18 5.66 17.55
CA ILE A 300 7.86 5.52 16.26
C ILE A 300 7.48 6.68 15.33
N ALA A 301 6.20 7.07 15.25
CA ALA A 301 5.77 8.19 14.41
C ALA A 301 6.36 9.55 14.86
N ILE A 302 6.56 9.75 16.15
CA ILE A 302 7.24 10.94 16.71
C ILE A 302 8.75 10.90 16.40
N GLU A 303 9.42 9.75 16.59
CA GLU A 303 10.85 9.58 16.29
C GLU A 303 11.17 9.73 14.80
N LEU A 304 10.25 9.29 13.94
CA LEU A 304 10.27 9.50 12.49
C LEU A 304 9.78 10.90 12.07
N LYS A 305 9.45 11.76 13.04
CA LYS A 305 9.04 13.16 12.82
C LYS A 305 7.79 13.34 11.96
N TRP A 306 6.91 12.34 11.91
CA TRP A 306 5.56 12.49 11.33
C TRP A 306 4.62 13.22 12.29
N LEU A 307 4.80 12.99 13.58
CA LEU A 307 4.12 13.68 14.67
C LEU A 307 5.10 14.54 15.46
N ILE A 308 4.60 15.64 16.02
CA ILE A 308 5.32 16.46 16.99
C ILE A 308 5.07 15.92 18.40
N ARG A 309 3.79 15.65 18.72
CA ARG A 309 3.34 15.10 20.00
C ARG A 309 1.99 14.40 19.85
N HIS A 310 1.57 13.75 20.92
CA HIS A 310 0.29 13.07 21.05
C HIS A 310 -0.33 13.40 22.41
N GLU A 311 -1.66 13.51 22.42
CA GLU A 311 -2.46 13.68 23.63
C GLU A 311 -3.61 12.67 23.62
N ARG A 312 -3.84 12.00 24.74
CA ARG A 312 -5.00 11.14 24.96
C ARG A 312 -5.96 11.85 25.90
N ILE A 313 -7.16 12.15 25.41
CA ILE A 313 -8.18 12.86 26.17
C ILE A 313 -9.41 11.98 26.40
N GLN A 314 -10.06 12.14 27.55
CA GLN A 314 -11.39 11.57 27.78
C GLN A 314 -12.39 12.30 26.88
N GLY A 315 -13.13 11.57 26.02
CA GLY A 315 -14.15 12.18 25.18
C GLY A 315 -15.47 12.36 25.93
N LYS A 316 -16.32 13.30 25.48
CA LYS A 316 -17.68 13.49 26.03
C LYS A 316 -18.59 12.29 25.74
N THR A 317 -18.43 11.64 24.59
CA THR A 317 -19.23 10.48 24.13
C THR A 317 -18.37 9.25 23.81
N ILE A 318 -17.06 9.44 23.65
CA ILE A 318 -16.08 8.39 23.33
C ILE A 318 -15.20 8.20 24.56
N SER A 319 -15.05 6.95 25.02
CA SER A 319 -14.28 6.64 26.25
C SER A 319 -12.87 7.23 26.24
N LYS A 320 -12.15 7.09 25.12
CA LYS A 320 -10.81 7.65 24.92
C LYS A 320 -10.69 8.20 23.49
N LYS A 321 -10.24 9.45 23.34
CA LYS A 321 -9.93 10.08 22.04
C LYS A 321 -8.43 10.33 21.94
N GLU A 322 -7.85 9.94 20.82
CA GLU A 322 -6.45 10.22 20.48
C GLU A 322 -6.36 11.49 19.64
N VAL A 323 -5.44 12.38 20.02
CA VAL A 323 -5.14 13.62 19.31
C VAL A 323 -3.67 13.60 18.90
N PHE A 324 -3.42 13.61 17.59
CA PHE A 324 -2.08 13.55 17.00
C PHE A 324 -1.73 14.89 16.38
N PHE A 325 -0.69 15.55 16.89
CA PHE A 325 -0.23 16.84 16.35
C PHE A 325 0.79 16.60 15.25
N LEU A 326 0.47 17.03 14.03
CA LEU A 326 1.27 16.74 12.85
C LEU A 326 2.50 17.64 12.77
N ASN A 327 3.60 17.08 12.28
CA ASN A 327 4.72 17.89 11.82
C ASN A 327 4.44 18.47 10.44
N LYS A 328 3.73 19.60 10.37
CA LYS A 328 3.37 20.27 9.10
C LYS A 328 4.59 20.51 8.20
N GLY A 329 5.75 20.85 8.78
CA GLY A 329 6.98 21.08 8.04
C GLY A 329 7.41 19.87 7.21
N LYS A 330 7.30 18.65 7.76
CA LYS A 330 7.59 17.41 7.02
C LYS A 330 6.65 17.21 5.83
N PHE A 331 5.35 17.41 6.04
CA PHE A 331 4.35 17.29 4.97
C PHE A 331 4.51 18.37 3.88
N GLN A 332 4.86 19.59 4.26
CA GLN A 332 5.11 20.68 3.34
C GLN A 332 6.36 20.42 2.50
N LYS A 333 7.45 19.92 3.11
CA LYS A 333 8.66 19.51 2.40
C LYS A 333 8.36 18.46 1.33
N ILE A 334 7.64 17.38 1.69
CA ILE A 334 7.24 16.32 0.74
C ILE A 334 6.43 16.89 -0.44
N SER A 335 5.55 17.85 -0.18
CA SER A 335 4.75 18.49 -1.24
C SER A 335 5.60 19.34 -2.18
N THR A 336 6.62 20.01 -1.65
CA THR A 336 7.51 20.93 -2.38
C THR A 336 8.57 20.18 -3.18
N ASP A 337 9.10 19.09 -2.63
CA ASP A 337 10.08 18.22 -3.32
C ASP A 337 9.47 17.61 -4.60
N ARG A 338 8.14 17.41 -4.65
CA ARG A 338 7.43 17.03 -5.88
C ARG A 338 7.51 18.09 -6.97
N THR A 339 7.31 19.36 -6.64
CA THR A 339 7.34 20.45 -7.64
C THR A 339 8.71 20.59 -8.29
N ILE A 340 9.79 20.29 -7.55
CA ILE A 340 11.15 20.31 -8.09
C ILE A 340 11.37 19.15 -9.06
N SER A 341 10.88 17.93 -8.74
CA SER A 341 11.03 16.77 -9.62
C SER A 341 10.17 16.83 -10.90
N THR A 342 9.09 17.62 -10.92
CA THR A 342 8.31 17.85 -12.14
C THR A 342 8.89 18.91 -13.08
N ASN A 343 9.76 19.80 -12.59
CA ASN A 343 10.35 20.89 -13.38
C ASN A 343 11.69 20.54 -14.04
N ILE A 344 12.21 19.32 -13.82
CA ILE A 344 13.53 18.85 -14.32
C ILE A 344 13.37 17.90 -15.53
N ASN A 345 12.15 17.65 -16.01
CA ASN A 345 11.89 16.81 -17.19
C ASN A 345 11.53 17.62 -18.43
#